data_AF-X1R3B3-F1
#
_entry.id   AF-X1R3B3-F1
#
_cell.length_a   1.000
_cell.length_b   1.000
_cell.length_c   1.000
_cell.angle_alpha   90.00
_cell.angle_beta   90.00
_cell.angle_gamma   90.00
#
_symmetry.space_group_name_H-M   'P 1'
#
loop_
_entity.id
_entity.type
_entity.pdbx_description
1 polymer ?
#
loop_
_entity_poly.entity_id
_entity_poly.type
_entity_poly.pdbx_seq_one_letter_code
_entity_poly.pdbx_strand_id
1 'polypeptide(L)' 'AVAAAPSMEDVIEIILNIKELVVKMYSDEPQILKLNVKGKKKVTAADIIPNINVEILNPDLAIATLNKDAKLNMEILIER' A
#
# COMPACT_ATOMS: atom_id res chain seq x y z
N ALA A 1 -25.97 -1.62 14.02
CA ALA A 1 -24.68 -1.80 13.33
C ALA A 1 -24.11 -0.41 13.09
N VAL A 2 -23.08 -0.03 13.85
CA VAL A 2 -22.36 1.22 13.60
C VAL A 2 -21.61 1.00 12.30
N ALA A 3 -22.10 1.59 11.20
CA ALA A 3 -21.28 1.77 10.02
C ALA A 3 -20.11 2.63 10.47
N ALA A 4 -18.94 2.02 10.66
CA ALA A 4 -17.70 2.75 10.84
C ALA A 4 -17.65 3.76 9.69
N ALA A 5 -17.65 5.05 10.01
CA ALA A 5 -17.26 6.06 9.04
C ALA A 5 -15.93 5.55 8.42
N PRO A 6 -15.69 5.70 7.10
CA PRO A 6 -14.36 5.44 6.58
C PRO A 6 -13.44 6.40 7.33
N SER A 7 -12.75 5.87 8.35
CA SER A 7 -11.76 6.61 9.11
C SER A 7 -10.73 6.99 8.06
N MET A 8 -10.63 8.28 7.82
CA MET A 8 -9.61 8.79 6.94
C MET A 8 -8.30 8.51 7.66
N GLU A 9 -7.51 7.58 7.12
CA GLU A 9 -6.29 7.16 7.80
C GLU A 9 -5.31 8.33 7.90
N ASP A 10 -4.78 8.56 9.10
CA ASP A 10 -3.68 9.51 9.28
C ASP A 10 -2.38 8.91 8.71
N VAL A 11 -1.38 9.76 8.43
CA VAL A 11 -0.10 9.34 7.83
C VAL A 11 0.56 8.21 8.63
N ILE A 12 0.42 8.23 9.96
CA ILE A 12 0.97 7.20 10.85
C ILE A 12 0.28 5.85 10.60
N GLU A 13 -1.04 5.82 10.48
CA GLU A 13 -1.79 4.59 10.19
C GLU A 13 -1.39 4.01 8.84
N ILE A 14 -1.26 4.85 7.81
CA ILE A 14 -0.78 4.41 6.49
C ILE A 14 0.61 3.78 6.60
N ILE A 15 1.54 4.38 7.35
CA ILE A 15 2.87 3.81 7.57
C ILE A 15 2.80 2.47 8.30
N LEU A 16 1.94 2.33 9.30
CA LEU A 16 1.75 1.08 10.03
C LEU A 16 1.17 -0.02 9.15
N ASN A 17 0.16 0.29 8.32
CA ASN A 17 -0.41 -0.65 7.36
C ASN A 17 0.65 -1.14 6.36
N ILE A 18 1.53 -0.25 5.88
CA ILE A 18 2.63 -0.64 4.98
C ILE A 18 3.63 -1.58 5.67
N LYS A 19 3.83 -1.49 6.99
CA LYS A 19 4.70 -2.43 7.73
C LYS A 19 4.14 -3.85 7.80
N GLU A 20 2.84 -4.03 7.58
CA GLU A 20 2.21 -5.35 7.51
C GLU A 20 2.36 -5.99 6.11
N LEU A 21 2.93 -5.27 5.14
CA LEU A 21 3.20 -5.79 3.80
C LEU A 21 4.19 -6.95 3.87
N VAL A 22 3.78 -8.10 3.37
CA VAL A 22 4.64 -9.28 3.27
C VAL A 22 5.10 -9.41 1.83
N VAL A 23 6.42 -9.37 1.64
CA VAL A 23 7.04 -9.49 0.33
C VAL A 23 8.06 -10.61 0.29
N LYS A 24 8.27 -11.16 -0.90
CA LYS A 24 9.37 -12.05 -1.22
C LYS A 24 10.27 -11.36 -2.24
N MET A 25 11.56 -11.20 -1.89
CA MET A 25 12.57 -10.63 -2.78
C MET A 25 13.36 -11.74 -3.49
N TYR A 26 13.57 -11.54 -4.79
CA TYR A 26 14.40 -12.38 -5.67
C TYR A 26 15.78 -11.75 -5.96
N SER A 27 16.01 -10.52 -5.48
CA SER A 27 17.28 -9.80 -5.56
C SER A 27 17.78 -9.47 -4.15
N ASP A 28 19.10 -9.32 -4.01
CA ASP A 28 19.74 -8.83 -2.78
C ASP A 28 19.95 -7.31 -2.79
N GLU A 29 19.65 -6.64 -3.91
CA GLU A 29 19.69 -5.18 -4.02
C GLU A 29 18.37 -4.55 -3.56
N PRO A 30 18.41 -3.35 -2.94
CA PRO A 30 17.21 -2.59 -2.59
C PRO A 30 16.27 -2.41 -3.79
N GLN A 31 14.97 -2.62 -3.57
CA GLN A 31 13.95 -2.48 -4.62
C GLN A 31 12.99 -1.34 -4.27
N ILE A 32 12.60 -0.56 -5.28
CA ILE A 32 11.60 0.50 -5.12
C ILE A 32 10.30 0.05 -5.77
N LEU A 33 9.23 -0.05 -4.98
CA LEU A 33 7.87 -0.24 -5.46
C LEU A 33 7.12 1.09 -5.50
N LYS A 34 6.11 1.19 -6.36
CA LYS A 34 5.32 2.42 -6.51
C LYS A 34 3.83 2.16 -6.30
N LEU A 35 3.19 3.09 -5.60
CA LEU A 35 1.74 3.14 -5.43
C LEU A 35 1.26 4.52 -5.89
N ASN A 36 0.40 4.56 -6.91
CA ASN A 36 -0.20 5.78 -7.43
C ASN A 36 -1.70 5.57 -7.62
N VAL A 37 -2.48 6.10 -6.69
CA VAL A 37 -3.94 5.93 -6.69
C VAL A 37 -4.61 7.30 -6.59
N LYS A 38 -5.69 7.47 -7.35
CA LYS A 38 -6.48 8.70 -7.39
C LYS A 38 -7.96 8.37 -7.33
N GLY A 39 -8.72 9.27 -6.71
CA GLY A 39 -10.17 9.16 -6.62
C GLY A 39 -10.63 8.19 -5.54
N LYS A 40 -11.96 8.09 -5.38
CA LYS A 40 -12.58 7.28 -4.33
C LYS A 40 -12.28 5.81 -4.53
N LYS A 41 -11.46 5.22 -3.65
CA LYS A 41 -11.03 3.81 -3.75
C LYS A 41 -10.58 3.27 -2.39
N LYS A 42 -10.87 2.00 -2.13
CA LYS A 42 -10.17 1.22 -1.10
C LYS A 42 -8.85 0.74 -1.70
N VAL A 43 -7.74 1.16 -1.13
CA VAL A 43 -6.40 0.82 -1.59
C VAL A 43 -5.91 -0.39 -0.84
N THR A 44 -5.43 -1.36 -1.59
CA THR A 44 -4.87 -2.60 -1.07
C THR A 44 -3.45 -2.81 -1.57
N ALA A 45 -2.73 -3.79 -1.03
CA ALA A 45 -1.40 -4.14 -1.51
C ALA A 45 -1.40 -4.59 -2.99
N ALA A 46 -2.52 -5.08 -3.51
CA ALA A 46 -2.70 -5.37 -4.93
C ALA A 46 -2.60 -4.12 -5.85
N ASP A 47 -2.74 -2.91 -5.30
CA ASP A 47 -2.60 -1.66 -6.05
C ASP A 47 -1.15 -1.18 -6.18
N ILE A 48 -0.22 -1.79 -5.43
CA ILE A 48 1.21 -1.55 -5.58
C ILE A 48 1.64 -2.18 -6.90
N ILE A 49 2.48 -1.48 -7.66
CA ILE A 49 3.06 -2.00 -8.91
C ILE A 49 4.35 -2.75 -8.56
N PRO A 50 4.36 -4.09 -8.49
CA PRO A 50 5.58 -4.85 -8.25
C PRO A 50 6.50 -4.81 -9.47
N ASN A 51 7.79 -5.04 -9.23
CA ASN A 51 8.76 -5.30 -10.29
C ASN A 51 9.08 -6.80 -10.34
N ILE A 52 9.93 -7.25 -11.27
CA ILE A 52 10.23 -8.68 -11.44
C ILE A 52 10.94 -9.31 -10.23
N ASN A 53 11.54 -8.48 -9.37
CA ASN A 53 12.35 -8.92 -8.25
C ASN A 53 11.57 -8.99 -6.93
N VAL A 54 10.30 -8.58 -6.91
CA VAL A 54 9.47 -8.54 -5.70
C VAL A 54 8.11 -9.15 -5.96
N GLU A 55 7.72 -10.09 -5.11
CA GLU A 55 6.38 -10.68 -5.08
C GLU A 55 5.66 -10.28 -3.79
N ILE A 56 4.43 -9.78 -3.92
CA ILE A 56 3.58 -9.41 -2.78
C ILE A 56 2.78 -10.65 -2.36
N LEU A 57 2.93 -11.07 -1.10
CA LEU A 57 2.34 -12.32 -0.59
C LEU A 57 0.96 -12.12 0.06
N ASN A 58 0.59 -10.89 0.41
CA ASN A 58 -0.71 -10.54 1.00
C ASN A 58 -1.41 -9.42 0.21
N PRO A 59 -1.85 -9.68 -1.04
CA PRO A 59 -2.43 -8.64 -1.91
C PRO A 59 -3.70 -7.98 -1.35
N ASP A 60 -4.45 -8.68 -0.49
CA ASP A 60 -5.70 -8.19 0.12
C ASP A 60 -5.48 -7.23 1.31
N LEU A 61 -4.22 -7.00 1.73
CA LEU A 61 -3.88 -6.10 2.82
C LEU A 61 -4.42 -4.69 2.53
N ALA A 62 -5.24 -4.14 3.43
CA ALA A 62 -5.73 -2.79 3.33
C ALA A 62 -4.62 -1.77 3.65
N ILE A 63 -4.44 -0.78 2.78
CA ILE A 63 -3.42 0.28 2.96
C ILE A 63 -4.08 1.60 3.36
N ALA A 64 -5.08 2.03 2.58
CA ALA A 64 -5.72 3.33 2.73
C ALA A 64 -7.15 3.32 2.14
N THR A 65 -8.01 4.23 2.59
CA THR A 65 -9.30 4.54 1.94
C THR A 65 -9.31 5.98 1.43
N LEU A 66 -9.37 6.15 0.11
CA LEU A 66 -9.38 7.47 -0.53
C LEU A 66 -10.81 7.99 -0.74
N ASN A 67 -10.96 9.30 -0.56
CA ASN A 67 -12.16 10.07 -0.92
C ASN A 67 -12.12 10.54 -2.38
N LYS A 68 -13.23 11.10 -2.88
CA LYS A 68 -13.43 11.44 -4.31
C LYS A 68 -12.30 12.24 -4.95
N ASP A 69 -11.71 13.18 -4.22
CA ASP A 69 -10.68 14.08 -4.74
C ASP A 69 -9.27 13.79 -4.20
N ALA A 70 -9.13 12.67 -3.46
CA ALA A 70 -7.87 12.29 -2.85
C ALA A 70 -6.90 11.68 -3.88
N LYS A 71 -5.60 11.84 -3.60
CA LYS A 71 -4.50 11.24 -4.36
C LYS A 71 -3.48 10.71 -3.37
N LEU A 72 -3.05 9.47 -3.56
CA LEU A 72 -1.99 8.84 -2.77
C LEU A 72 -0.86 8.46 -3.74
N ASN A 73 0.32 9.03 -3.50
CA ASN A 73 1.54 8.69 -4.22
C ASN A 73 2.60 8.29 -3.20
N MET A 74 3.18 7.11 -3.36
CA MET A 74 4.19 6.58 -2.46
C MET A 74 5.23 5.78 -3.24
N GLU A 75 6.49 5.92 -2.83
CA GLU A 75 7.58 5.01 -3.18
C GLU A 75 7.93 4.20 -1.94
N ILE A 76 7.94 2.88 -2.07
CA ILE A 76 8.19 1.94 -0.98
C ILE A 76 9.56 1.32 -1.27
N LEU A 77 10.54 1.70 -0.45
CA LEU A 77 11.86 1.08 -0.49
C LEU A 77 11.80 -0.23 0.30
N ILE A 78 12.20 -1.32 -0.35
CA ILE A 78 12.29 -2.64 0.26
C ILE A 78 13.76 -3.04 0.30
N GLU A 79 14.23 -3.28 1.52
CA GLU A 79 15.57 -3.73 1.85
C GLU A 79 15.47 -5.00 2.71
N ARG A 80 16.51 -5.84 2.62
CA ARG A 80 16.59 -7.12 3.34
C ARG A 80 17.03 -6.92 4.78
#